data_AF-K7R8J4-F1
#
_entry.id   AF-K7R8J4-F1
#
_cell.length_a   1.000
_cell.length_b   1.000
_cell.length_c   1.000
_cell.angle_alpha   90.00
_cell.angle_beta   90.00
_cell.angle_gamma   90.00
#
_symmetry.space_group_name_H-M   'P 1'
#
loop_
_entity.id
_entity.type
_entity.pdbx_description
1 polymer ?
#
loop_
_entity_poly.entity_id
_entity_poly.type
_entity_poly.pdbx_seq_one_letter_code
_entity_poly.pdbx_strand_id
1 'polypeptide(L)'
;MAIFGSLTDIPLADLLTLLSGRSGALDIIRPGRANLTLVLDRGTLQEVREGGRPLDPLEARARIQELLRPQVGSFEFTPEARRVGPPLNWPVERLLLLAATIEDEWASYRDELPDPRTRFVLRGTPPLLEEPLASFLERALFHLQRGVSGEELARALKLPEGQTLYYLHKLRLLGAVEPVRAWREAGEAAPRPHEGLLQRVLRALFWRGG
;
A
#
# COMPACT_ATOMS: atom_id res chain seq x y z
N MET A 1 29.21 -18.59 -4.18
CA MET A 1 29.97 -17.57 -3.43
C MET A 1 28.98 -16.53 -2.92
N ALA A 2 29.02 -16.20 -1.63
CA ALA A 2 28.16 -15.17 -1.07
C ALA A 2 28.67 -13.77 -1.47
N ILE A 3 27.77 -12.83 -1.77
CA ILE A 3 28.11 -11.43 -2.06
C ILE A 3 27.63 -10.60 -0.88
N PHE A 4 28.48 -9.79 -0.29
CA PHE A 4 28.10 -8.90 0.81
C PHE A 4 28.59 -7.47 0.55
N GLY A 5 27.94 -6.49 1.16
CA GLY A 5 28.29 -5.08 1.02
C GLY A 5 27.34 -4.13 1.73
N SER A 6 27.42 -2.85 1.38
CA SER A 6 26.57 -1.78 1.91
C SER A 6 25.62 -1.24 0.86
N LEU A 7 24.39 -0.94 1.26
CA LEU A 7 23.40 -0.25 0.43
C LEU A 7 23.74 1.22 0.16
N THR A 8 24.70 1.80 0.91
CA THR A 8 25.26 3.12 0.61
C THR A 8 26.17 3.11 -0.61
N ASP A 9 26.80 1.96 -0.88
CA ASP A 9 27.79 1.82 -1.95
C ASP A 9 27.15 1.24 -3.20
N ILE A 10 26.20 0.30 -3.02
CA ILE A 10 25.44 -0.31 -4.10
C ILE A 10 23.94 -0.28 -3.73
N PRO A 11 23.16 0.64 -4.31
CA PRO A 11 21.72 0.72 -4.11
C PRO A 11 21.01 -0.59 -4.47
N LEU A 12 19.81 -0.81 -3.91
CA LEU A 12 19.05 -2.03 -4.17
C LEU A 12 18.75 -2.23 -5.67
N ALA A 13 18.46 -1.15 -6.41
CA ALA A 13 18.20 -1.23 -7.84
C ALA A 13 19.37 -1.88 -8.59
N ASP A 14 20.60 -1.42 -8.31
CA ASP A 14 21.82 -1.95 -8.92
C ASP A 14 22.10 -3.39 -8.48
N LEU A 15 21.86 -3.72 -7.21
CA LEU A 15 21.96 -5.11 -6.72
C LEU A 15 21.00 -6.04 -7.46
N LEU A 16 19.76 -5.63 -7.65
CA LEU A 16 18.77 -6.41 -8.37
C LEU A 16 19.17 -6.62 -9.84
N THR A 17 19.77 -5.62 -10.48
CA THR A 17 20.34 -5.76 -11.83
C THR A 17 21.51 -6.75 -11.85
N LEU A 18 22.45 -6.65 -10.89
CA LEU A 18 23.59 -7.57 -10.76
C LEU A 18 23.16 -9.01 -10.49
N LEU A 19 22.04 -9.20 -9.80
CA LEU A 19 21.48 -10.50 -9.42
C LEU A 19 20.43 -11.03 -10.41
N SER A 20 20.12 -10.31 -11.49
CA SER A 20 19.10 -10.68 -12.48
C SER A 20 19.24 -12.10 -13.03
N GLY A 21 20.47 -12.60 -13.24
CA GLY A 21 20.72 -13.96 -13.71
C GLY A 21 20.84 -15.03 -12.60
N ARG A 22 20.69 -14.66 -11.32
CA ARG A 22 21.03 -15.53 -10.18
C ARG A 22 19.79 -15.95 -9.42
N SER A 23 19.89 -17.10 -8.76
CA SER A 23 18.86 -17.61 -7.84
C SER A 23 19.44 -17.72 -6.44
N GLY A 24 18.71 -17.25 -5.44
CA GLY A 24 19.18 -17.18 -4.06
C GLY A 24 18.37 -16.21 -3.20
N ALA A 25 18.84 -15.96 -1.99
CA ALA A 25 18.27 -14.96 -1.08
C ALA A 25 19.20 -13.77 -0.97
N LEU A 26 18.64 -12.58 -1.07
CA LEU A 26 19.28 -11.32 -0.69
C LEU A 26 18.72 -10.91 0.67
N ASP A 27 19.52 -11.06 1.71
CA ASP A 27 19.25 -10.60 3.06
C ASP A 27 19.70 -9.15 3.20
N ILE A 28 18.82 -8.30 3.72
CA ILE A 28 19.03 -6.87 3.89
C ILE A 28 18.86 -6.54 5.37
N ILE A 29 19.91 -5.99 5.96
CA ILE A 29 19.99 -5.66 7.38
C ILE A 29 20.03 -4.13 7.50
N ARG A 30 19.03 -3.57 8.16
CA ARG A 30 18.88 -2.11 8.33
C ARG A 30 18.82 -1.76 9.82
N PRO A 31 19.47 -0.66 10.25
CA PRO A 31 19.42 -0.24 11.65
C PRO A 31 17.98 -0.01 12.14
N GLY A 32 17.61 -0.59 13.29
CA GLY A 32 16.30 -0.40 13.92
C GLY A 32 15.11 -1.00 13.16
N ARG A 33 15.35 -1.87 12.18
CA ARG A 33 14.32 -2.56 11.40
C ARG A 33 14.55 -4.08 11.44
N ALA A 34 13.49 -4.84 11.21
CA ALA A 34 13.61 -6.28 11.02
C ALA A 34 14.37 -6.58 9.72
N ASN A 35 15.12 -7.69 9.71
CA ASN A 35 15.81 -8.16 8.52
C ASN A 35 14.81 -8.47 7.42
N LEU A 36 15.14 -8.07 6.20
CA LEU A 36 14.31 -8.30 5.04
C LEU A 36 15.02 -9.21 4.06
N THR A 37 14.37 -10.29 3.66
CA THR A 37 14.93 -11.28 2.74
C THR A 37 14.15 -11.29 1.44
N LEU A 38 14.83 -11.04 0.31
CA LEU A 38 14.28 -11.16 -1.04
C LEU A 38 14.74 -12.48 -1.64
N VAL A 39 13.81 -13.38 -1.97
CA VAL A 39 14.12 -14.63 -2.65
C VAL A 39 13.98 -14.43 -4.16
N LEU A 40 15.07 -14.58 -4.88
CA LEU A 40 15.17 -14.40 -6.32
C LEU A 40 15.31 -15.76 -7.00
N ASP A 41 14.62 -15.95 -8.12
CA ASP A 41 14.87 -17.02 -9.07
C ASP A 41 14.92 -16.44 -10.49
N ARG A 42 16.10 -16.47 -11.12
CA ARG A 42 16.30 -16.14 -12.54
C ARG A 42 15.56 -14.87 -12.99
N GLY A 43 15.84 -13.76 -12.32
CA GLY A 43 15.29 -12.45 -12.68
C GLY A 43 13.87 -12.21 -12.17
N THR A 44 13.33 -13.14 -11.39
CA THR A 44 12.00 -13.02 -10.80
C THR A 44 12.10 -13.00 -9.29
N LEU A 45 11.46 -12.01 -8.66
CA LEU A 45 11.24 -12.00 -7.22
C LEU A 45 10.12 -12.98 -6.87
N GLN A 46 10.51 -14.02 -6.14
CA GLN A 46 9.64 -15.12 -5.74
C GLN A 46 8.99 -14.86 -4.39
N GLU A 47 9.70 -14.25 -3.45
CA GLU A 47 9.20 -14.06 -2.08
C GLU A 47 9.89 -12.86 -1.43
N VAL A 48 9.15 -12.17 -0.55
CA VAL A 48 9.71 -11.20 0.40
C VAL A 48 9.39 -11.67 1.80
N ARG A 49 10.38 -11.66 2.69
CA ARG A 49 10.22 -12.00 4.11
C ARG A 49 10.68 -10.85 4.98
N GLU A 50 9.97 -10.58 6.07
CA GLU A 50 10.39 -9.64 7.11
C GLU A 50 10.46 -10.38 8.45
N GLY A 51 11.64 -10.38 9.08
CA GLY A 51 11.88 -11.15 10.31
C GLY A 51 11.60 -12.65 10.13
N GLY A 52 11.84 -13.19 8.93
CA GLY A 52 11.59 -14.60 8.59
C GLY A 52 10.14 -14.93 8.19
N ARG A 53 9.17 -14.01 8.38
CA ARG A 53 7.78 -14.21 7.96
C ARG A 53 7.57 -13.82 6.49
N PRO A 54 6.98 -14.68 5.65
CA PRO A 54 6.55 -14.29 4.30
C PRO A 54 5.53 -13.15 4.34
N LEU A 55 5.76 -12.15 3.49
CA LEU A 55 4.86 -11.01 3.30
C LEU A 55 3.82 -11.31 2.23
N ASP A 56 2.61 -10.80 2.41
CA ASP A 56 1.60 -10.83 1.34
C ASP A 56 2.00 -9.88 0.18
N PRO A 57 1.39 -10.00 -1.01
CA PRO A 57 1.71 -9.15 -2.15
C PRO A 57 1.64 -7.64 -1.90
N LEU A 58 0.72 -7.15 -1.07
CA LEU A 58 0.63 -5.72 -0.79
C LEU A 58 1.74 -5.27 0.18
N GLU A 59 1.98 -6.04 1.24
CA GLU A 59 3.08 -5.84 2.18
C GLU A 59 4.45 -5.90 1.47
N ALA A 60 4.66 -6.91 0.64
CA ALA A 60 5.89 -7.11 -0.12
C ALA A 60 6.17 -5.92 -1.04
N ARG A 61 5.16 -5.46 -1.79
CA ARG A 61 5.31 -4.29 -2.67
C ARG A 61 5.66 -3.04 -1.87
N ALA A 62 4.98 -2.80 -0.76
CA ALA A 62 5.26 -1.68 0.13
C ALA A 62 6.72 -1.68 0.61
N ARG A 63 7.22 -2.85 1.05
CA ARG A 63 8.60 -2.97 1.52
C ARG A 63 9.64 -2.80 0.41
N ILE A 64 9.41 -3.36 -0.77
CA ILE A 64 10.34 -3.16 -1.90
C ILE A 64 10.41 -1.68 -2.26
N GLN A 65 9.27 -0.99 -2.32
CA GLN A 65 9.24 0.45 -2.61
C GLN A 65 9.97 1.28 -1.54
N GLU A 66 9.85 0.90 -0.27
CA GLU A 66 10.65 1.49 0.81
C GLU A 66 12.14 1.27 0.56
N LEU A 67 12.53 0.06 0.13
CA LEU A 67 13.94 -0.32 -0.07
C LEU A 67 14.60 0.23 -1.33
N LEU A 68 13.81 0.61 -2.33
CA LEU A 68 14.33 1.21 -3.57
C LEU A 68 14.81 2.64 -3.37
N ARG A 69 14.36 3.30 -2.29
CA ARG A 69 14.83 4.63 -1.91
C ARG A 69 16.24 4.57 -1.33
N PRO A 70 17.02 5.67 -1.39
CA PRO A 70 18.31 5.76 -0.71
C PRO A 70 18.18 5.44 0.78
N GLN A 71 18.96 4.45 1.23
CA GLN A 71 18.88 3.96 2.61
C GLN A 71 20.22 3.38 3.08
N VAL A 72 20.42 3.38 4.39
CA VAL A 72 21.61 2.81 5.03
C VAL A 72 21.31 1.39 5.49
N GLY A 73 22.25 0.48 5.24
CA GLY A 73 22.16 -0.91 5.67
C GLY A 73 23.20 -1.76 4.97
N SER A 74 23.36 -2.99 5.43
CA SER A 74 24.19 -3.99 4.76
C SER A 74 23.30 -5.00 4.03
N PHE A 75 23.91 -5.69 3.08
CA PHE A 75 23.27 -6.81 2.40
C PHE A 75 24.19 -8.02 2.34
N GLU A 76 23.58 -9.20 2.22
CA GLU A 76 24.24 -10.47 1.97
C GLU A 76 23.41 -11.29 1.00
N PHE A 77 24.02 -11.79 -0.07
CA PHE A 77 23.40 -12.68 -1.03
C PHE A 77 23.90 -14.11 -0.82
N THR A 78 22.99 -15.02 -0.54
CA THR A 78 23.26 -16.44 -0.38
C THR A 78 22.65 -17.24 -1.54
N PRO A 79 23.46 -17.96 -2.34
CA PRO A 79 22.95 -18.87 -3.37
C PRO A 79 22.06 -19.97 -2.78
N GLU A 80 21.15 -20.51 -3.59
CA GLU A 80 20.34 -21.71 -3.25
C GLU A 80 19.31 -21.54 -2.12
N ALA A 81 18.90 -20.31 -1.82
CA ALA A 81 17.82 -20.09 -0.86
C ALA A 81 16.47 -20.62 -1.37
N ARG A 82 15.74 -21.28 -0.47
CA ARG A 82 14.42 -21.84 -0.77
C ARG A 82 13.31 -20.89 -0.32
N ARG A 83 12.32 -20.70 -1.19
CA ARG A 83 11.05 -20.06 -0.84
C ARG A 83 10.29 -20.89 0.19
N VAL A 84 9.55 -20.21 1.08
CA VAL A 84 8.73 -20.87 2.10
C VAL A 84 7.23 -20.66 1.85
N GLY A 85 6.85 -19.53 1.25
CA GLY A 85 5.49 -19.12 0.94
C GLY A 85 5.08 -19.24 -0.53
N PRO A 86 3.86 -18.74 -0.86
CA PRO A 86 3.38 -18.67 -2.23
C PRO A 86 4.24 -17.71 -3.07
N PRO A 87 4.51 -18.03 -4.34
CA PRO A 87 5.39 -17.23 -5.17
C PRO A 87 4.70 -15.93 -5.63
N LEU A 88 5.40 -14.81 -5.50
CA LEU A 88 4.99 -13.51 -6.04
C LEU A 88 5.10 -13.48 -7.58
N ASN A 89 6.11 -14.15 -8.14
CA ASN A 89 6.42 -14.19 -9.57
C ASN A 89 6.56 -12.79 -10.21
N TRP A 90 7.19 -11.84 -9.52
CA TRP A 90 7.36 -10.49 -10.05
C TRP A 90 8.67 -10.36 -10.82
N PRO A 91 8.63 -10.01 -12.12
CA PRO A 91 9.85 -9.72 -12.88
C PRO A 91 10.59 -8.55 -12.24
N VAL A 92 11.88 -8.73 -11.97
CA VAL A 92 12.73 -7.71 -11.35
C VAL A 92 12.77 -6.45 -12.20
N GLU A 93 12.78 -6.59 -13.52
CA GLU A 93 12.78 -5.46 -14.47
C GLU A 93 11.55 -4.57 -14.28
N ARG A 94 10.38 -5.17 -14.02
CA ARG A 94 9.16 -4.40 -13.73
C ARG A 94 9.24 -3.68 -12.39
N LEU A 95 9.88 -4.28 -11.38
CA LEU A 95 10.09 -3.62 -10.09
C LEU A 95 11.03 -2.42 -10.22
N LEU A 96 12.08 -2.55 -11.04
CA LEU A 96 13.01 -1.45 -11.33
C LEU A 96 12.34 -0.31 -12.09
N LEU A 97 11.49 -0.62 -13.08
CA LEU A 97 10.71 0.41 -13.78
C LEU A 97 9.74 1.16 -12.85
N LEU A 98 9.11 0.43 -11.91
CA LEU A 98 8.26 1.05 -10.89
C LEU A 98 9.06 1.93 -9.92
N ALA A 99 10.32 1.59 -9.63
CA ALA A 99 11.17 2.40 -8.75
C ALA A 99 11.31 3.85 -9.26
N ALA A 100 11.59 3.99 -10.55
CA ALA A 100 11.80 5.29 -11.18
C ALA A 100 10.54 6.18 -11.16
N THR A 101 9.36 5.61 -11.39
CA THR A 101 8.11 6.37 -11.42
C THR A 101 7.59 6.73 -10.02
N ILE A 102 7.87 5.90 -9.01
CA ILE A 102 7.37 6.10 -7.65
C ILE A 102 8.08 7.26 -6.95
N GLU A 103 9.37 7.46 -7.18
CA GLU A 103 10.08 8.58 -6.56
C GLU A 103 9.53 9.93 -7.02
N ASP A 104 9.27 10.08 -8.32
CA ASP A 104 8.71 11.29 -8.91
C ASP A 104 7.26 11.55 -8.44
N GLU A 105 6.42 10.51 -8.41
CA GLU A 105 5.05 10.66 -7.92
C GLU A 105 5.00 11.02 -6.44
N TRP A 106 5.80 10.37 -5.60
CA TRP A 106 5.79 10.66 -4.17
C TRP A 106 6.33 12.04 -3.85
N ALA A 107 7.35 12.51 -4.57
CA ALA A 107 7.83 13.89 -4.43
C ALA A 107 6.72 14.89 -4.80
N SER A 108 5.95 14.60 -5.84
CA SER A 108 4.87 15.47 -6.32
C SER A 108 3.69 15.57 -5.35
N TYR A 109 3.30 14.46 -4.72
CA TYR A 109 2.12 14.44 -3.84
C TYR A 109 2.42 14.70 -2.36
N ARG A 110 3.69 14.78 -1.95
CA ARG A 110 4.07 14.86 -0.52
C ARG A 110 3.34 15.98 0.21
N ASP A 111 3.23 17.15 -0.41
CA ASP A 111 2.60 18.33 0.17
C ASP A 111 1.06 18.31 0.09
N GLU A 112 0.50 17.37 -0.69
CA GLU A 112 -0.94 17.17 -0.88
C GLU A 112 -1.49 15.95 -0.12
N LEU A 113 -0.60 15.21 0.57
CA LEU A 113 -1.02 14.08 1.39
C LEU A 113 -1.88 14.56 2.56
N PRO A 114 -2.97 13.84 2.89
CA PRO A 114 -3.80 14.19 4.02
C PRO A 114 -3.04 14.06 5.34
N ASP A 115 -3.43 14.87 6.34
CA ASP A 115 -2.91 14.73 7.71
C ASP A 115 -3.16 13.28 8.21
N PRO A 116 -2.17 12.61 8.83
CA PRO A 116 -2.29 11.23 9.31
C PRO A 116 -3.52 10.96 10.19
N ARG A 117 -4.00 11.98 10.93
CA ARG A 117 -5.15 11.91 11.83
C ARG A 117 -6.49 12.13 11.12
N THR A 118 -6.47 12.50 9.84
CA THR A 118 -7.69 12.64 9.03
C THR A 118 -8.41 11.30 8.97
N ARG A 119 -9.67 11.26 9.41
CA ARG A 119 -10.53 10.08 9.30
C ARG A 119 -11.13 9.98 7.91
N PHE A 120 -11.14 8.77 7.35
CA PHE A 120 -11.71 8.45 6.05
C PHE A 120 -12.85 7.45 6.18
N VAL A 121 -13.89 7.65 5.38
CA VAL A 121 -15.01 6.70 5.22
C VAL A 121 -15.16 6.27 3.78
N LEU A 122 -15.64 5.04 3.59
CA LEU A 122 -16.02 4.52 2.28
C LEU A 122 -17.29 5.23 1.79
N ARG A 123 -17.25 5.81 0.58
CA ARG A 123 -18.37 6.54 -0.01
C ARG A 123 -18.97 5.84 -1.22
N GLY A 124 -18.15 5.12 -1.98
CA GLY A 124 -18.58 4.39 -3.16
C GLY A 124 -17.58 3.33 -3.58
N THR A 125 -18.02 2.44 -4.46
CA THR A 125 -17.15 1.43 -5.08
C THR A 125 -16.66 1.97 -6.42
N PRO A 126 -15.36 2.26 -6.57
CA PRO A 126 -14.81 2.65 -7.86
C PRO A 126 -14.97 1.50 -8.88
N PRO A 127 -15.31 1.79 -10.15
CA PRO A 127 -15.70 0.77 -11.12
C PRO A 127 -14.55 -0.12 -11.58
N LEU A 128 -13.30 0.37 -11.55
CA LEU A 128 -12.11 -0.42 -11.83
C LEU A 128 -10.93 0.20 -11.09
N LEU A 129 -10.32 -0.57 -10.19
CA LEU A 129 -9.04 -0.20 -9.56
C LEU A 129 -7.95 -1.12 -10.09
N GLU A 130 -6.82 -0.52 -10.42
CA GLU A 130 -5.62 -1.26 -10.74
C GLU A 130 -4.83 -1.58 -9.46
N GLU A 131 -3.98 -2.60 -9.55
CA GLU A 131 -3.00 -2.88 -8.50
C GLU A 131 -2.00 -1.72 -8.39
N PRO A 132 -1.62 -1.29 -7.18
CA PRO A 132 -1.91 -1.90 -5.87
C PRO A 132 -3.18 -1.36 -5.16
N LEU A 133 -3.91 -0.41 -5.76
CA LEU A 133 -5.05 0.24 -5.12
C LEU A 133 -6.22 -0.72 -4.89
N ALA A 134 -6.43 -1.69 -5.78
CA ALA A 134 -7.46 -2.72 -5.62
C ALA A 134 -7.23 -3.55 -4.35
N SER A 135 -6.08 -4.22 -4.23
CA SER A 135 -5.69 -4.97 -3.03
C SER A 135 -5.68 -4.10 -1.76
N PHE A 136 -5.26 -2.84 -1.86
CA PHE A 136 -5.30 -1.91 -0.72
C PHE A 136 -6.75 -1.65 -0.26
N LEU A 137 -7.65 -1.32 -1.19
CA LEU A 137 -9.05 -1.04 -0.86
C LEU A 137 -9.73 -2.28 -0.27
N GLU A 138 -9.49 -3.47 -0.84
CA GLU A 138 -10.05 -4.72 -0.35
C GLU A 138 -9.70 -4.95 1.14
N ARG A 139 -8.42 -4.78 1.50
CA ARG A 139 -7.97 -4.92 2.89
C ARG A 139 -8.45 -3.78 3.80
N ALA A 140 -8.57 -2.57 3.26
CA ALA A 140 -9.00 -1.40 4.01
C ALA A 140 -10.52 -1.35 4.23
N LEU A 141 -11.30 -2.13 3.48
CA LEU A 141 -12.76 -2.00 3.37
C LEU A 141 -13.47 -2.03 4.73
N PHE A 142 -13.16 -3.02 5.57
CA PHE A 142 -13.74 -3.15 6.92
C PHE A 142 -13.46 -1.93 7.80
N HIS A 143 -12.26 -1.35 7.70
CA HIS A 143 -11.87 -0.18 8.48
C HIS A 143 -12.52 1.10 7.94
N LEU A 144 -12.53 1.27 6.61
CA LEU A 144 -13.12 2.43 5.93
C LEU A 144 -14.64 2.49 6.10
N GLN A 145 -15.33 1.35 6.21
CA GLN A 145 -16.77 1.33 6.54
C GLN A 145 -17.08 1.89 7.93
N ARG A 146 -16.13 1.82 8.86
CA ARG A 146 -16.30 2.26 10.27
C ARG A 146 -15.75 3.66 10.53
N GLY A 147 -15.05 4.25 9.56
CA GLY A 147 -14.31 5.49 9.75
C GLY A 147 -12.98 5.25 10.47
N VAL A 148 -11.87 5.43 9.75
CA VAL A 148 -10.52 5.16 10.27
C VAL A 148 -9.58 6.28 9.87
N SER A 149 -8.66 6.65 10.76
CA SER A 149 -7.58 7.59 10.41
C SER A 149 -6.49 6.91 9.57
N GLY A 150 -5.70 7.71 8.85
CA GLY A 150 -4.57 7.19 8.08
C GLY A 150 -3.54 6.46 8.96
N GLU A 151 -3.22 7.00 10.14
CA GLU A 151 -2.29 6.38 11.10
C GLU A 151 -2.82 5.06 11.69
N GLU A 152 -4.14 4.97 11.97
CA GLU A 152 -4.78 3.74 12.46
C GLU A 152 -4.80 2.68 11.35
N LEU A 153 -5.12 3.09 10.12
CA LEU A 153 -5.18 2.19 8.98
C LEU A 153 -3.80 1.65 8.61
N ALA A 154 -2.76 2.48 8.64
CA ALA A 154 -1.39 2.07 8.39
C ALA A 154 -0.94 0.96 9.36
N ARG A 155 -1.25 1.14 10.65
CA ARG A 155 -0.98 0.13 11.69
C ARG A 155 -1.78 -1.15 11.47
N ALA A 156 -3.08 -1.03 11.16
CA ALA A 156 -3.95 -2.19 10.95
C ALA A 156 -3.51 -3.03 9.75
N LEU A 157 -3.10 -2.37 8.66
CA LEU A 157 -2.64 -3.02 7.43
C LEU A 157 -1.15 -3.38 7.43
N LYS A 158 -0.41 -2.99 8.47
CA LYS A 158 1.06 -3.15 8.56
C LYS A 158 1.80 -2.52 7.38
N LEU A 159 1.28 -1.41 6.86
CA LEU A 159 1.87 -0.66 5.75
C LEU A 159 2.58 0.60 6.27
N PRO A 160 3.59 1.12 5.55
CA PRO A 160 4.16 2.43 5.84
C PRO A 160 3.08 3.52 5.83
N GLU A 161 3.13 4.44 6.80
CA GLU A 161 2.12 5.49 6.96
C GLU A 161 1.99 6.36 5.71
N GLY A 162 3.10 6.91 5.21
CA GLY A 162 3.06 7.73 4.00
C GLY A 162 2.43 7.01 2.81
N GLN A 163 2.60 5.68 2.72
CA GLN A 163 2.07 4.90 1.60
C GLN A 163 0.57 4.69 1.74
N THR A 164 0.13 4.47 2.97
CA THR A 164 -1.29 4.43 3.32
C THR A 164 -1.95 5.76 2.98
N LEU A 165 -1.34 6.88 3.35
CA LEU A 165 -1.85 8.22 3.05
C LEU A 165 -1.88 8.50 1.55
N TYR A 166 -0.86 8.08 0.82
CA TYR A 166 -0.81 8.18 -0.63
C TYR A 166 -1.92 7.35 -1.32
N TYR A 167 -2.15 6.11 -0.89
CA TYR A 167 -3.26 5.31 -1.43
C TYR A 167 -4.63 5.88 -1.07
N LEU A 168 -4.81 6.38 0.16
CA LEU A 168 -6.02 7.10 0.57
C LEU A 168 -6.25 8.36 -0.28
N HIS A 169 -5.18 9.11 -0.57
CA HIS A 169 -5.24 10.27 -1.46
C HIS A 169 -5.70 9.86 -2.87
N LYS A 170 -5.08 8.84 -3.48
CA LYS A 170 -5.50 8.34 -4.79
C LYS A 170 -6.95 7.85 -4.79
N LEU A 171 -7.38 7.10 -3.77
CA LEU A 171 -8.76 6.66 -3.64
C LEU A 171 -9.75 7.82 -3.47
N ARG A 172 -9.32 8.91 -2.81
CA ARG A 172 -10.11 10.14 -2.69
C ARG A 172 -10.28 10.83 -4.04
N LEU A 173 -9.22 10.95 -4.83
CA LEU A 173 -9.29 11.50 -6.19
C LEU A 173 -10.25 10.69 -7.08
N LEU A 174 -10.32 9.38 -6.87
CA LEU A 174 -11.24 8.47 -7.56
C LEU A 174 -12.66 8.44 -6.96
N GLY A 175 -12.93 9.22 -5.91
CA GLY A 175 -14.24 9.30 -5.26
C GLY A 175 -14.64 8.07 -4.44
N ALA A 176 -13.73 7.14 -4.18
CA ALA A 176 -13.99 5.92 -3.42
C ALA A 176 -14.09 6.20 -1.90
N VAL A 177 -13.28 7.12 -1.40
CA VAL A 177 -13.22 7.51 0.01
C VAL A 177 -13.37 9.02 0.17
N GLU A 178 -13.93 9.45 1.30
CA GLU A 178 -14.04 10.87 1.65
C GLU A 178 -13.50 11.13 3.06
N PRO A 179 -12.81 12.26 3.29
CA PRO A 179 -12.41 12.66 4.63
C PRO A 179 -13.63 13.11 5.44
N VAL A 180 -13.77 12.56 6.64
CA VAL A 180 -14.75 13.01 7.63
C VAL A 180 -14.22 14.31 8.22
N ARG A 181 -14.86 15.44 7.91
CA ARG A 181 -14.51 16.72 8.54
C ARG A 181 -14.83 16.62 10.03
N ALA A 182 -13.82 16.83 10.88
CA ALA A 182 -13.93 16.87 12.34
C ALA A 182 -14.85 18.00 12.89
N TRP A 183 -15.62 18.70 12.05
CA TRP A 183 -16.51 19.79 12.43
C TRP A 183 -17.98 19.36 12.56
N ARG A 184 -18.23 18.14 13.05
CA ARG A 184 -19.58 17.66 13.32
C ARG A 184 -19.71 16.84 14.62
N GLU A 185 -18.89 17.15 15.61
CA GLU A 185 -19.10 16.65 16.98
C GLU A 185 -19.11 17.81 17.99
N ALA A 186 -20.17 18.61 17.93
CA ALA A 186 -20.73 19.32 19.08
C ALA A 186 -22.15 19.80 18.72
N GLY A 187 -23.11 18.87 18.73
CA GLY A 187 -24.54 19.19 18.69
C GLY A 187 -25.19 19.11 17.31
N GLU A 188 -25.62 17.91 16.91
CA GLU A 188 -27.02 17.68 16.55
C GLU A 188 -27.25 16.21 16.18
N ALA A 189 -28.08 15.58 17.01
CA ALA A 189 -29.04 14.52 16.72
C ALA A 189 -28.60 13.29 15.87
N ALA A 190 -28.76 12.13 16.50
CA ALA A 190 -28.85 10.80 15.90
C ALA A 190 -29.44 10.79 14.47
N PRO A 191 -28.88 10.01 13.52
CA PRO A 191 -29.44 9.90 12.19
C PRO A 191 -30.82 9.23 12.28
N ARG A 192 -31.87 10.01 11.97
CA ARG A 192 -33.17 9.46 11.59
C ARG A 192 -32.99 8.66 10.30
N PRO A 193 -33.70 7.53 10.12
CA PRO A 193 -33.63 6.75 8.89
C PRO A 193 -34.00 7.65 7.70
N HIS A 194 -33.10 7.74 6.73
CA HIS A 194 -33.31 8.51 5.51
C HIS A 194 -34.44 7.87 4.69
N GLU A 195 -35.63 8.46 4.76
CA GLU A 195 -36.65 8.30 3.72
C GLU A 195 -36.04 8.81 2.40
N GLY A 196 -35.82 7.88 1.47
CA GLY A 196 -35.18 8.16 0.20
C GLY A 196 -35.95 9.20 -0.62
N LEU A 197 -35.22 10.04 -1.35
CA LEU A 197 -35.74 11.03 -2.31
C LEU A 197 -36.79 10.43 -3.27
N LEU A 198 -36.65 9.16 -3.62
CA LEU A 198 -37.60 8.39 -4.42
C LEU A 198 -38.97 8.23 -3.75
N GLN A 199 -39.04 8.06 -2.43
CA GLN A 199 -40.31 7.99 -1.69
C GLN A 199 -41.04 9.34 -1.65
N ARG A 200 -40.31 10.47 -1.64
CA ARG A 200 -40.89 11.82 -1.72
C ARG A 200 -41.49 12.11 -3.09
N VAL A 201 -40.82 11.69 -4.16
CA VAL A 201 -41.34 11.87 -5.53
C VAL A 201 -42.54 10.96 -5.79
N LEU A 202 -42.51 9.70 -5.32
CA LEU A 202 -43.64 8.79 -5.46
C LEU A 202 -44.88 9.25 -4.67
N ARG A 203 -44.72 9.79 -3.46
CA ARG A 203 -45.85 10.37 -2.70
C ARG A 203 -46.48 11.60 -3.37
N ALA A 204 -45.69 12.40 -4.08
CA ALA A 204 -46.19 13.58 -4.80
C ALA A 204 -46.99 13.21 -6.06
N LEU A 205 -46.77 12.02 -6.63
CA LEU A 205 -47.47 11.53 -7.81
C LEU A 205 -48.76 10.75 -7.49
N PHE A 206 -48.84 10.12 -6.31
CA PHE A 206 -50.00 9.32 -5.91
C PHE A 206 -51.08 10.06 -5.09
N TRP A 207 -50.96 11.39 -4.89
CA TRP A 207 -51.95 12.22 -4.16
C TRP A 207 -52.79 13.14 -5.05
N ARG A 208 -53.00 12.81 -6.32
CA ARG A 208 -53.91 13.56 -7.20
C ARG A 208 -54.89 12.61 -7.88
N GLY A 209 -55.96 12.30 -7.16
CA GLY A 209 -57.07 11.46 -7.62
C GLY A 209 -58.18 11.46 -6.58
N GLY A 210 -58.75 12.64 -6.34
CA GLY A 210 -60.11 12.82 -5.82
C GLY A 210 -60.96 13.36 -6.96
#